data_AF-Q9XWV0-F1
#
_entry.id   AF-Q9XWV0-F1
#
_cell.length_a   1.000
_cell.length_b   1.000
_cell.length_c   1.000
_cell.angle_alpha   90.00
_cell.angle_beta   90.00
_cell.angle_gamma   90.00
#
_symmetry.space_group_name_H-M   'P 1'
#
loop_
_entity.id
_entity.type
_entity.pdbx_description
1 polymer ?
#
loop_
_entity_poly.entity_id
_entity_poly.type
_entity_poly.pdbx_seq_one_letter_code
_entity_poly.pdbx_strand_id
1 'polypeptide(L)'
;MVEIVEEPDDHQSSSTGAGSSGSSSAPPPPPPPAYSSISQYVSANTMECVLFAARVLTVFFALNYMIPFIGLVPAHSAYYKIFAASAATFALRLHTRIQGQFALNAQFIQRLIIEDSFHYLVYSVVFLMAAPVSMAALPVTIYAALHACTFMTKILRETGHTSSIIPKLEQFTAHQTQNALGIIACSEIFLVPLLVSLIFSGKGSLLLPFAYYRFLSLRYASRRNPSTRQAFAQMRGSLQNVAMSSSCPRPISSLIYRAIDFISARAPPVM
;
A
#
# COMPACT_ATOMS: atom_id res chain seq x y z
N MET A 1 -6.03 11.38 10.18
CA MET A 1 -5.22 10.16 9.93
C MET A 1 -4.14 10.51 8.93
N VAL A 2 -2.87 10.31 9.28
CA VAL A 2 -1.68 10.55 8.44
C VAL A 2 -1.89 9.84 7.12
N GLU A 3 -2.21 10.63 6.10
CA GLU A 3 -2.09 10.20 4.72
C GLU A 3 -0.60 9.90 4.56
N ILE A 4 -0.25 8.66 4.23
CA ILE A 4 1.10 8.35 3.77
C ILE A 4 1.15 8.97 2.36
N VAL A 5 1.23 10.30 2.32
CA VAL A 5 1.64 11.07 1.16
C VAL A 5 3.15 10.99 1.22
N GLU A 6 3.73 10.19 0.33
CA GLU A 6 5.16 10.22 0.08
C GLU A 6 5.43 11.44 -0.80
N GLU A 7 5.53 12.63 -0.20
CA GLU A 7 6.17 13.79 -0.84
C GLU A 7 7.18 14.41 0.12
N PRO A 8 8.43 14.63 -0.32
CA PRO A 8 9.44 15.29 0.49
C PRO A 8 9.18 16.80 0.46
N ASP A 9 9.07 17.42 1.63
CA ASP A 9 9.17 18.87 1.72
C ASP A 9 10.61 19.24 1.35
N ASP A 10 10.74 19.95 0.23
CA ASP A 10 11.94 20.68 -0.17
C ASP A 10 12.32 21.66 0.97
N HIS A 11 13.15 21.20 1.90
CA HIS A 11 13.82 22.09 2.85
C HIS A 11 14.87 22.89 2.08
N GLN A 12 14.41 23.96 1.44
CA GLN A 12 15.23 25.12 1.13
C GLN A 12 15.91 25.56 2.43
N SER A 13 17.20 25.29 2.49
CA SER A 13 18.13 25.77 3.49
C SER A 13 18.21 27.29 3.41
N SER A 14 17.41 28.00 4.21
CA SER A 14 17.64 29.40 4.54
C SER A 14 18.41 29.48 5.86
N SER A 15 19.72 29.23 5.80
CA SER A 15 20.69 29.90 6.67
C SER A 15 20.60 31.40 6.36
N THR A 16 20.54 32.35 7.29
CA THR A 16 21.32 32.51 8.52
C THR A 16 20.66 33.66 9.28
N GLY A 17 20.29 33.45 10.54
CA GLY A 17 19.76 34.49 11.42
C GLY A 17 20.26 34.24 12.83
N ALA A 18 21.50 34.64 13.09
CA ALA A 18 22.08 34.65 14.43
C ALA A 18 21.43 35.77 15.25
N GLY A 19 20.83 35.42 16.39
CA GLY A 19 20.18 36.36 17.28
C GLY A 19 19.90 35.71 18.63
N SER A 20 20.92 35.70 19.47
CA SER A 20 20.90 35.26 20.87
C SER A 20 19.86 36.02 21.71
N SER A 21 19.07 35.31 22.51
CA SER A 21 18.73 35.71 23.88
C SER A 21 18.16 34.53 24.65
N GLY A 22 18.82 34.20 25.75
CA GLY A 22 18.44 33.11 26.64
C GLY A 22 17.14 33.44 27.36
N SER A 23 16.13 32.60 27.16
CA SER A 23 15.13 32.32 28.17
C SER A 23 15.07 30.81 28.30
N SER A 24 15.45 30.31 29.47
CA SER A 24 15.26 28.92 29.87
C SER A 24 13.77 28.69 30.13
N SER A 25 12.96 28.80 29.08
CA SER A 25 11.59 28.34 29.11
C SER A 25 11.64 26.81 29.22
N ALA A 26 11.30 26.31 30.41
CA ALA A 26 11.03 24.90 30.59
C ALA A 26 10.06 24.46 29.48
N PRO A 27 10.33 23.34 28.79
CA PRO A 27 9.43 22.89 27.75
C PRO A 27 8.02 22.77 28.35
N PRO A 28 6.99 23.28 27.66
CA PRO A 28 5.63 23.22 28.16
C PRO A 28 5.29 21.76 28.50
N PRO A 29 4.53 21.53 29.58
CA PRO A 29 4.12 20.19 29.94
C PRO A 29 3.43 19.54 28.73
N PRO A 30 3.64 18.23 28.51
CA PRO A 30 2.99 17.54 27.40
C PRO A 30 1.47 17.74 27.51
N PRO A 31 0.78 18.02 26.40
CA PRO A 31 -0.65 18.21 26.42
C PRO A 31 -1.33 17.01 27.08
N PRO A 32 -2.40 17.23 27.88
CA PRO A 32 -3.14 16.13 28.47
C PRO A 32 -3.65 15.19 27.38
N PRO A 33 -3.80 13.89 27.67
CA PRO A 33 -4.32 12.94 26.69
C PRO A 33 -5.71 13.38 26.22
N ALA A 34 -5.93 13.33 24.91
CA ALA A 34 -7.21 13.74 24.31
C ALA A 34 -8.39 12.87 24.79
N TYR A 35 -8.11 11.63 25.16
CA TYR A 35 -9.09 10.69 25.68
C TYR A 35 -8.61 10.08 26.99
N SER A 36 -9.51 10.03 27.98
CA SER A 36 -9.23 9.46 29.29
C SER A 36 -9.10 7.93 29.28
N SER A 37 -9.66 7.27 28.27
CA SER A 37 -9.66 5.81 28.15
C SER A 37 -9.75 5.35 26.69
N ILE A 38 -9.32 4.10 26.44
CA ILE A 38 -9.48 3.44 25.13
C ILE A 38 -10.96 3.33 24.77
N SER A 39 -11.85 3.06 25.73
CA SER A 39 -13.29 2.97 25.46
C SER A 39 -13.85 4.31 24.93
N GLN A 40 -13.42 5.43 25.51
CA GLN A 40 -13.82 6.77 25.04
C GLN A 40 -13.24 7.07 23.65
N TYR A 41 -11.99 6.64 23.39
CA TYR A 41 -11.40 6.75 22.06
C TYR A 41 -12.20 5.97 21.01
N VAL A 42 -12.54 4.71 21.32
CA VAL A 42 -13.27 3.82 20.41
C VAL A 42 -14.67 4.37 20.13
N SER A 43 -15.39 4.89 21.13
CA SER A 43 -16.71 5.47 20.91
C SER A 43 -16.66 6.75 20.08
N ALA A 44 -15.60 7.54 20.18
CA ALA A 44 -15.39 8.74 19.37
C ALA A 44 -14.89 8.44 17.95
N ASN A 45 -14.09 7.38 17.76
CA ASN A 45 -13.40 7.05 16.50
C ASN A 45 -13.79 5.67 15.97
N THR A 46 -15.08 5.32 16.06
CA THR A 46 -15.61 3.98 15.75
C THR A 46 -15.17 3.48 14.37
N MET A 47 -15.32 4.31 13.33
CA MET A 47 -14.98 3.94 11.96
C MET A 47 -13.50 3.62 11.78
N GLU A 48 -12.60 4.41 12.40
CA GLU A 48 -11.16 4.13 12.33
C GLU A 48 -10.80 2.85 13.09
N CYS A 49 -11.46 2.57 14.21
CA CYS A 49 -11.27 1.34 14.97
C CYS A 49 -11.75 0.10 14.20
N VAL A 50 -12.87 0.20 13.46
CA VAL A 50 -13.34 -0.87 12.58
C VAL A 50 -12.36 -1.12 11.44
N LEU A 51 -11.84 -0.04 10.82
CA LEU A 51 -10.78 -0.13 9.80
C LEU A 51 -9.53 -0.81 10.35
N PHE A 52 -9.12 -0.46 11.57
CA PHE A 52 -8.01 -1.11 12.24
C PHE A 52 -8.26 -2.60 12.47
N ALA A 53 -9.43 -2.97 12.99
CA ALA A 53 -9.81 -4.37 13.20
C ALA A 53 -9.78 -5.17 11.88
N ALA A 54 -10.33 -4.61 10.79
CA ALA A 54 -10.30 -5.25 9.48
C ALA A 54 -8.87 -5.48 8.96
N ARG A 55 -7.95 -4.53 9.20
CA ARG A 55 -6.52 -4.68 8.86
C ARG A 55 -5.84 -5.75 9.69
N VAL A 56 -6.09 -5.78 11.00
CA VAL A 56 -5.57 -6.83 11.88
C VAL A 56 -6.06 -8.21 11.42
N LEU A 57 -7.33 -8.33 11.02
CA LEU A 57 -7.87 -9.57 10.45
C LEU A 57 -7.16 -9.96 9.14
N THR A 58 -6.91 -9.01 8.23
CA THR A 58 -6.14 -9.27 7.00
C THR A 58 -4.77 -9.84 7.32
N VAL A 59 -4.03 -9.23 8.25
CA VAL A 59 -2.70 -9.71 8.69
C VAL A 59 -2.81 -11.08 9.37
N PHE A 60 -3.79 -11.27 10.25
CA PHE A 60 -4.02 -12.55 10.94
C PHE A 60 -4.25 -13.68 9.93
N PHE A 61 -5.15 -13.51 8.96
CA PHE A 61 -5.39 -14.53 7.94
C PHE A 61 -4.18 -14.72 7.01
N ALA A 62 -3.41 -13.67 6.74
CA ALA A 62 -2.18 -13.78 5.95
C ALA A 62 -1.12 -14.62 6.65
N LEU A 63 -0.94 -14.45 7.96
CA LEU A 63 -0.04 -15.28 8.76
C LEU A 63 -0.49 -16.75 8.79
N ASN A 64 -1.79 -17.01 8.96
CA ASN A 64 -2.34 -18.37 8.90
C ASN A 64 -2.17 -19.03 7.52
N TYR A 65 -2.22 -18.24 6.44
CA TYR A 65 -2.02 -18.74 5.09
C TYR A 65 -0.53 -19.02 4.78
N MET A 66 0.37 -18.12 5.18
CA MET A 66 1.80 -18.22 4.86
C MET A 66 2.57 -19.15 5.81
N ILE A 67 2.10 -19.30 7.06
CA ILE A 67 2.77 -20.12 8.07
C ILE A 67 1.81 -21.24 8.52
N PRO A 68 1.78 -22.38 7.81
CA PRO A 68 0.78 -23.42 8.05
C PRO A 68 0.88 -24.04 9.45
N PHE A 69 2.05 -24.03 10.08
CA PHE A 69 2.26 -24.57 11.43
C PHE A 69 1.68 -23.70 12.57
N ILE A 70 1.41 -22.42 12.30
CA ILE A 70 0.73 -21.51 13.25
C ILE A 70 -0.80 -21.58 13.05
N GLY A 71 -1.26 -22.22 11.97
CA GLY A 71 -2.60 -22.09 11.42
C GLY A 71 -3.72 -22.52 12.35
N LEU A 72 -4.37 -21.57 13.01
CA LEU A 72 -5.71 -21.73 13.60
C LEU A 72 -6.80 -21.86 12.51
N VAL A 73 -6.48 -21.44 11.28
CA VAL A 73 -7.37 -21.45 10.13
C VAL A 73 -6.70 -22.21 8.97
N PRO A 74 -7.40 -23.15 8.31
CA PRO A 74 -6.86 -23.85 7.14
C PRO A 74 -6.45 -22.88 6.03
N ALA A 75 -5.29 -23.12 5.40
CA ALA A 75 -4.70 -22.20 4.42
C ALA A 75 -5.66 -21.82 3.28
N HIS A 76 -6.41 -22.78 2.72
CA HIS A 76 -7.38 -22.50 1.67
C HIS A 76 -8.46 -21.49 2.12
N SER A 77 -9.00 -21.65 3.34
CA SER A 77 -9.96 -20.71 3.90
C SER A 77 -9.32 -19.36 4.23
N ALA A 78 -8.10 -19.39 4.76
CA ALA A 78 -7.34 -18.19 5.11
C ALA A 78 -7.12 -17.29 3.88
N TYR A 79 -6.78 -17.86 2.70
CA TYR A 79 -6.63 -17.11 1.45
C TYR A 79 -7.83 -16.21 1.14
N TYR A 80 -9.04 -16.78 1.08
CA TYR A 80 -10.24 -16.02 0.75
C TYR A 80 -10.61 -15.03 1.87
N LYS A 81 -10.30 -15.36 3.13
CA LYS A 81 -10.51 -14.45 4.26
C LYS A 81 -9.56 -13.25 4.25
N ILE A 82 -8.32 -13.39 3.76
CA ILE A 82 -7.41 -12.25 3.51
C ILE A 82 -8.11 -11.25 2.58
N PHE A 83 -8.60 -11.74 1.44
CA PHE A 83 -9.23 -10.87 0.44
C PHE A 83 -10.59 -10.32 0.87
N ALA A 84 -11.37 -11.07 1.66
CA ALA A 84 -12.61 -10.54 2.23
C ALA A 84 -12.35 -9.42 3.25
N ALA A 85 -11.39 -9.61 4.17
CA ALA A 85 -11.02 -8.58 5.16
C ALA A 85 -10.35 -7.36 4.49
N SER A 86 -9.54 -7.60 3.47
CA SER A 86 -8.96 -6.57 2.60
C SER A 86 -10.05 -5.77 1.87
N ALA A 87 -11.00 -6.44 1.22
CA ALA A 87 -12.12 -5.79 0.55
C ALA A 87 -12.94 -4.94 1.53
N ALA A 88 -13.23 -5.45 2.73
CA ALA A 88 -13.91 -4.69 3.77
C ALA A 88 -13.10 -3.43 4.18
N THR A 89 -11.78 -3.58 4.37
CA THR A 89 -10.87 -2.47 4.69
C THR A 89 -10.93 -1.38 3.62
N PHE A 90 -10.81 -1.77 2.35
CA PHE A 90 -10.78 -0.81 1.24
C PHE A 90 -12.15 -0.21 0.92
N ALA A 91 -13.24 -0.96 1.09
CA ALA A 91 -14.60 -0.44 0.95
C ALA A 91 -14.92 0.59 2.04
N LEU A 92 -14.60 0.28 3.30
CA LEU A 92 -14.77 1.23 4.40
C LEU A 92 -13.88 2.46 4.22
N ARG A 93 -12.64 2.27 3.77
CA ARG A 93 -11.72 3.38 3.51
C ARG A 93 -12.26 4.26 2.40
N LEU A 94 -12.74 3.67 1.30
CA LEU A 94 -13.36 4.40 0.21
C LEU A 94 -14.57 5.20 0.70
N HIS A 95 -15.46 4.57 1.48
CA HIS A 95 -16.59 5.24 2.11
C HIS A 95 -16.15 6.47 2.92
N THR A 96 -15.14 6.35 3.79
CA THR A 96 -14.63 7.50 4.57
C THR A 96 -14.06 8.64 3.71
N ARG A 97 -13.59 8.35 2.50
CA ARG A 97 -13.06 9.37 1.57
C ARG A 97 -14.16 10.12 0.83
N ILE A 98 -15.32 9.49 0.62
CA ILE A 98 -16.43 10.05 -0.16
C ILE A 98 -17.61 10.53 0.69
N GLN A 99 -17.55 10.34 2.00
CA GLN A 99 -18.59 10.77 2.94
C GLN A 99 -18.96 12.24 2.69
N GLY A 100 -20.27 12.49 2.52
CA GLY A 100 -20.81 13.83 2.24
C GLY A 100 -20.79 14.26 0.77
N GLN A 101 -20.22 13.47 -0.15
CA GLN A 101 -20.08 13.81 -1.56
C GLN A 101 -20.68 12.76 -2.51
N PHE A 102 -21.61 11.94 -2.01
CA PHE A 102 -22.25 10.92 -2.84
C PHE A 102 -23.10 11.58 -3.93
N ALA A 103 -22.68 11.41 -5.18
CA ALA A 103 -23.43 11.84 -6.35
C ALA A 103 -23.33 10.74 -7.40
N LEU A 104 -24.44 10.23 -7.94
CA LEU A 104 -24.40 9.23 -9.01
C LEU A 104 -24.19 9.89 -10.38
N ASN A 105 -23.10 10.63 -10.53
CA ASN A 105 -22.71 11.28 -11.78
C ASN A 105 -21.34 10.77 -12.27
N ALA A 106 -21.05 11.00 -13.55
CA ALA A 106 -19.78 10.57 -14.15
C ALA A 106 -18.56 11.16 -13.42
N GLN A 107 -18.68 12.38 -12.89
CA GLN A 107 -17.63 13.04 -12.13
C GLN A 107 -17.30 12.30 -10.82
N PHE A 108 -18.31 11.80 -10.10
CA PHE A 108 -18.10 11.00 -8.90
C PHE A 108 -17.45 9.66 -9.22
N ILE A 109 -17.88 8.99 -10.31
CA ILE A 109 -17.24 7.75 -10.75
C ILE A 109 -15.75 8.01 -11.10
N GLN A 110 -15.45 9.11 -11.80
CA GLN A 110 -14.07 9.52 -12.06
C GLN A 110 -13.28 9.73 -10.75
N ARG A 111 -13.89 10.37 -9.74
CA ARG A 111 -13.28 10.53 -8.41
C ARG A 111 -13.05 9.19 -7.71
N LEU A 112 -13.95 8.22 -7.84
CA LEU A 112 -13.74 6.88 -7.28
C LEU A 112 -12.57 6.17 -7.99
N ILE A 113 -12.51 6.26 -9.32
CA ILE A 113 -11.50 5.57 -10.13
C ILE A 113 -10.08 6.10 -9.86
N ILE A 114 -9.91 7.34 -9.37
CA ILE A 114 -8.59 7.87 -8.99
C ILE A 114 -8.17 7.48 -7.56
N GLU A 115 -9.07 6.94 -6.74
CA GLU A 115 -8.75 6.54 -5.35
C GLU A 115 -8.05 5.19 -5.30
N ASP A 116 -6.87 5.12 -4.67
CA ASP A 116 -6.14 3.87 -4.47
C ASP A 116 -6.97 2.81 -3.73
N SER A 117 -7.83 3.26 -2.81
CA SER A 117 -8.74 2.36 -2.08
C SER A 117 -9.73 1.68 -3.01
N PHE A 118 -10.20 2.36 -4.06
CA PHE A 118 -11.04 1.73 -5.06
C PHE A 118 -10.25 0.70 -5.88
N HIS A 119 -9.00 1.00 -6.25
CA HIS A 119 -8.15 0.06 -6.99
C HIS A 119 -7.97 -1.24 -6.20
N TYR A 120 -7.64 -1.14 -4.91
CA TYR A 120 -7.46 -2.31 -4.06
C TYR A 120 -8.75 -3.02 -3.68
N LEU A 121 -9.88 -2.31 -3.66
CA LEU A 121 -11.19 -2.95 -3.53
C LEU A 121 -11.44 -3.88 -4.73
N VAL A 122 -11.27 -3.38 -5.95
CA VAL A 122 -11.41 -4.17 -7.17
C VAL A 122 -10.40 -5.32 -7.18
N TYR A 123 -9.13 -5.05 -6.86
CA TYR A 123 -8.09 -6.08 -6.70
C TYR A 123 -8.55 -7.20 -5.76
N SER A 124 -9.05 -6.83 -4.58
CA SER A 124 -9.46 -7.79 -3.56
C SER A 124 -10.65 -8.63 -4.02
N VAL A 125 -11.64 -8.03 -4.67
CA VAL A 125 -12.80 -8.75 -5.22
C VAL A 125 -12.39 -9.69 -6.35
N VAL A 126 -11.50 -9.26 -7.24
CA VAL A 126 -11.00 -10.10 -8.33
C VAL A 126 -10.28 -11.34 -7.79
N PHE A 127 -9.41 -11.20 -6.79
CA PHE A 127 -8.71 -12.33 -6.18
C PHE A 127 -9.56 -13.16 -5.22
N LEU A 128 -10.68 -12.62 -4.74
CA LEU A 128 -11.70 -13.38 -4.00
C LEU A 128 -12.46 -14.35 -4.91
N MET A 129 -12.68 -13.97 -6.17
CA MET A 129 -13.41 -14.76 -7.17
C MET A 129 -12.50 -15.65 -8.03
N ALA A 130 -11.18 -15.48 -7.91
CA ALA A 130 -10.18 -16.24 -8.66
C ALA A 130 -9.66 -17.45 -7.87
N ALA A 131 -8.96 -18.34 -8.58
CA ALA A 131 -8.16 -19.38 -7.95
C ALA A 131 -7.03 -18.76 -7.11
N PRO A 132 -6.55 -19.44 -6.04
CA PRO A 132 -5.56 -18.86 -5.15
C PRO A 132 -4.23 -18.51 -5.83
N VAL A 133 -3.81 -17.24 -5.70
CA VAL A 133 -2.51 -16.74 -6.16
C VAL A 133 -1.75 -16.16 -4.97
N SER A 134 -0.80 -16.91 -4.41
CA SER A 134 -0.14 -16.54 -3.14
C SER A 134 0.55 -15.18 -3.17
N MET A 135 1.21 -14.83 -4.28
CA MET A 135 1.84 -13.51 -4.47
C MET A 135 0.84 -12.35 -4.41
N ALA A 136 -0.44 -12.59 -4.74
CA ALA A 136 -1.46 -11.56 -4.69
C ALA A 136 -1.85 -11.16 -3.26
N ALA A 137 -1.58 -12.00 -2.26
CA ALA A 137 -1.86 -11.66 -0.86
C ALA A 137 -0.85 -10.64 -0.31
N LEU A 138 0.32 -10.51 -0.93
CA LEU A 138 1.44 -9.75 -0.39
C LEU A 138 1.16 -8.22 -0.32
N PRO A 139 0.70 -7.54 -1.40
CA PRO A 139 0.36 -6.12 -1.35
C PRO A 139 -0.60 -5.75 -0.21
N VAL A 140 -1.72 -6.46 -0.14
CA VAL A 140 -2.79 -6.16 0.81
C VAL A 140 -2.38 -6.45 2.26
N THR A 141 -1.53 -7.46 2.46
CA THR A 141 -0.98 -7.80 3.78
C THR A 141 -0.01 -6.74 4.28
N ILE A 142 0.91 -6.28 3.42
CA ILE A 142 1.89 -5.25 3.80
C ILE A 142 1.17 -3.93 4.11
N TYR A 143 0.22 -3.51 3.27
CA TYR A 143 -0.59 -2.32 3.57
C TYR A 143 -1.35 -2.44 4.88
N ALA A 144 -1.98 -3.61 5.13
CA ALA A 144 -2.70 -3.84 6.36
C ALA A 144 -1.78 -3.77 7.59
N ALA A 145 -0.59 -4.36 7.51
CA ALA A 145 0.40 -4.36 8.59
C ALA A 145 0.91 -2.95 8.89
N LEU A 146 1.36 -2.21 7.87
CA LEU A 146 1.83 -0.82 8.04
C LEU A 146 0.77 0.06 8.70
N HIS A 147 -0.45 0.03 8.16
CA HIS A 147 -1.53 0.85 8.71
C HIS A 147 -2.01 0.39 10.09
N ALA A 148 -1.94 -0.90 10.40
CA ALA A 148 -2.23 -1.40 11.74
C ALA A 148 -1.18 -0.89 12.73
N CYS A 149 0.11 -0.91 12.38
CA CYS A 149 1.19 -0.36 13.21
C CYS A 149 1.01 1.13 13.47
N THR A 150 0.78 1.94 12.42
CA THR A 150 0.55 3.39 12.55
C THR A 150 -0.68 3.70 13.40
N PHE A 151 -1.76 2.92 13.25
CA PHE A 151 -2.96 3.13 14.06
C PHE A 151 -2.74 2.73 15.52
N MET A 152 -2.01 1.63 15.77
CA MET A 152 -1.67 1.18 17.11
C MET A 152 -0.87 2.25 17.87
N THR A 153 0.11 2.88 17.23
CA THR A 153 0.86 3.96 17.89
C THR A 153 -0.02 5.19 18.14
N LYS A 154 -0.88 5.54 17.16
CA LYS A 154 -1.85 6.64 17.29
C LYS A 154 -2.77 6.46 18.51
N ILE A 155 -3.42 5.31 18.65
CA ILE A 155 -4.36 5.07 19.77
C ILE A 155 -3.64 5.10 21.12
N LEU A 156 -2.43 4.56 21.21
CA LEU A 156 -1.63 4.58 22.44
C LEU A 156 -1.29 6.02 22.85
N ARG A 157 -0.91 6.88 21.89
CA ARG A 157 -0.63 8.30 22.16
C ARG A 157 -1.86 9.07 22.61
N GLU A 158 -2.99 8.91 21.90
CA GLU A 158 -4.21 9.68 22.18
C GLU A 158 -4.89 9.28 23.49
N THR A 159 -4.61 8.07 23.98
CA THR A 159 -5.09 7.57 25.29
C THR A 159 -4.08 7.76 26.43
N GLY A 160 -2.96 8.45 26.18
CA GLY A 160 -1.96 8.76 27.19
C GLY A 160 -1.05 7.60 27.59
N HIS A 161 -1.07 6.47 26.87
CA HIS A 161 -0.13 5.39 27.12
C HIS A 161 1.27 5.82 26.71
N THR A 162 2.18 5.82 27.67
CA THR A 162 3.59 6.13 27.45
C THR A 162 4.39 4.84 27.57
N SER A 163 5.04 4.45 26.47
CA SER A 163 5.99 3.35 26.45
C SER A 163 7.18 3.75 25.59
N SER A 164 8.37 3.36 26.01
CA SER A 164 9.61 3.60 25.27
C SER A 164 9.65 2.91 23.91
N ILE A 165 8.76 1.94 23.67
CA ILE A 165 8.63 1.20 22.42
C ILE A 165 7.85 2.00 21.36
N ILE A 166 6.91 2.86 21.76
CA ILE A 166 6.05 3.62 20.84
C ILE A 166 6.88 4.47 19.87
N PRO A 167 7.81 5.35 20.30
CA PRO A 167 8.60 6.14 19.36
C PRO A 167 9.49 5.28 18.46
N LYS A 168 9.99 4.15 18.98
CA LYS A 168 10.79 3.19 18.17
C LYS A 168 9.94 2.56 17.08
N LEU A 169 8.69 2.19 17.40
CA LEU A 169 7.75 1.61 16.43
C LEU A 169 7.29 2.65 15.40
N GLU A 170 7.06 3.89 15.81
CA GLU A 170 6.75 5.01 14.91
C GLU A 170 7.89 5.24 13.92
N GLN A 171 9.12 5.37 14.42
CA GLN A 171 10.31 5.56 13.60
C GLN A 171 10.56 4.37 12.66
N PHE A 172 10.42 3.14 13.17
CA PHE A 172 10.56 1.93 12.37
C PHE A 172 9.51 1.87 11.26
N THR A 173 8.24 2.13 11.57
CA THR A 173 7.14 2.09 10.59
C THR A 173 7.35 3.17 9.53
N ALA A 174 7.73 4.39 9.93
CA ALA A 174 8.02 5.48 9.00
C ALA A 174 9.17 5.11 8.06
N HIS A 175 10.28 4.59 8.60
CA HIS A 175 11.43 4.17 7.80
C HIS A 175 11.10 3.00 6.85
N GLN A 176 10.35 2.00 7.32
CA GLN A 176 10.02 0.82 6.52
C GLN A 176 8.91 1.06 5.50
N THR A 177 8.15 2.15 5.62
CA THR A 177 7.06 2.45 4.67
C THR A 177 7.58 2.56 3.24
N GLN A 178 8.68 3.30 3.01
CA GLN A 178 9.26 3.45 1.67
C GLN A 178 9.70 2.11 1.06
N ASN A 179 10.41 1.29 1.86
CA ASN A 179 10.86 -0.03 1.43
C ASN A 179 9.66 -0.94 1.13
N ALA A 180 8.65 -0.91 1.99
CA ALA A 180 7.43 -1.67 1.83
C ALA A 180 6.65 -1.26 0.57
N LEU A 181 6.50 0.04 0.28
CA LEU A 181 5.85 0.48 -0.95
C LEU A 181 6.61 0.03 -2.20
N GLY A 182 7.96 0.04 -2.17
CA GLY A 182 8.77 -0.53 -3.24
C GLY A 182 8.53 -2.03 -3.43
N ILE A 183 8.48 -2.81 -2.34
CA ILE A 183 8.18 -4.25 -2.38
C ILE A 183 6.78 -4.50 -2.94
N ILE A 184 5.78 -3.75 -2.48
CA ILE A 184 4.41 -3.81 -2.97
C ILE A 184 4.39 -3.56 -4.48
N ALA A 185 4.95 -2.43 -4.93
CA ALA A 185 4.99 -2.07 -6.35
C ALA A 185 5.67 -3.15 -7.20
N CYS A 186 6.82 -3.67 -6.77
CA CYS A 186 7.49 -4.77 -7.47
C CYS A 186 6.61 -6.02 -7.51
N SER A 187 5.99 -6.40 -6.39
CA SER A 187 5.12 -7.58 -6.34
C SER A 187 3.91 -7.46 -7.27
N GLU A 188 3.37 -6.25 -7.44
CA GLU A 188 2.29 -5.99 -8.40
C GLU A 188 2.76 -6.16 -9.84
N ILE A 189 3.94 -5.62 -10.15
CA ILE A 189 4.49 -5.68 -11.50
C ILE A 189 4.83 -7.13 -11.88
N PHE A 190 5.45 -7.89 -10.98
CA PHE A 190 5.76 -9.31 -11.20
C PHE A 190 4.53 -10.22 -11.16
N LEU A 191 3.39 -9.74 -10.67
CA LEU A 191 2.14 -10.50 -10.74
C LEU A 191 1.65 -10.64 -12.18
N VAL A 192 1.93 -9.68 -13.07
CA VAL A 192 1.53 -9.75 -14.50
C VAL A 192 2.06 -11.00 -15.20
N PRO A 193 3.39 -11.24 -15.29
CA PRO A 193 3.91 -12.44 -15.95
C PRO A 193 3.47 -13.73 -15.25
N LEU A 194 3.25 -13.71 -13.93
CA LEU A 194 2.73 -14.86 -13.19
C LEU A 194 1.27 -15.18 -13.56
N LEU A 195 0.41 -14.17 -13.71
CA LEU A 195 -0.97 -14.39 -14.15
C LEU A 195 -1.03 -14.90 -15.59
N VAL A 196 -0.14 -14.41 -16.46
CA VAL A 196 0.00 -14.91 -17.83
C VAL A 196 0.46 -16.37 -17.85
N SER A 197 1.45 -16.75 -17.03
CA SER A 197 1.93 -18.14 -16.96
C SER A 197 0.88 -19.12 -16.40
N LEU A 198 0.01 -18.66 -15.50
CA LEU A 198 -1.11 -19.45 -14.99
C LEU A 198 -2.14 -19.81 -16.07
N ILE A 199 -2.34 -18.96 -17.08
CA ILE A 199 -3.20 -19.28 -18.24
C ILE A 199 -2.61 -20.46 -19.00
N PHE A 200 -1.32 -20.40 -19.35
CA PHE A 200 -0.66 -21.49 -20.07
C PHE A 200 -0.60 -22.80 -19.26
N SER A 201 -0.63 -22.70 -17.93
CA SER A 201 -0.72 -23.85 -17.02
C SER A 201 -2.13 -24.44 -16.90
N GLY A 202 -3.14 -23.85 -17.54
CA GLY A 202 -4.54 -24.26 -17.43
C GLY A 202 -5.18 -23.96 -16.06
N LYS A 203 -4.52 -23.16 -15.22
CA LYS A 203 -4.94 -22.84 -13.84
C LYS A 203 -5.49 -21.43 -13.69
N GLY A 204 -5.37 -20.60 -14.73
CA GLY A 204 -5.82 -19.20 -14.75
C GLY A 204 -7.08 -19.00 -15.59
N SER A 205 -7.89 -18.02 -15.21
CA SER A 205 -8.97 -17.50 -16.06
C SER A 205 -8.42 -16.49 -17.06
N LEU A 206 -8.90 -16.52 -18.31
CA LEU A 206 -8.52 -15.54 -19.34
C LEU A 206 -8.86 -14.10 -18.94
N LEU A 207 -9.90 -13.88 -18.12
CA LEU A 207 -10.31 -12.54 -17.70
C LEU A 207 -9.37 -11.93 -16.64
N LEU A 208 -8.63 -12.75 -15.91
CA LEU A 208 -7.86 -12.32 -14.74
C LEU A 208 -6.72 -11.35 -15.13
N PRO A 209 -5.86 -11.62 -16.14
CA PRO A 209 -4.84 -10.65 -16.53
C PRO A 209 -5.40 -9.36 -17.11
N PHE A 210 -6.57 -9.38 -17.78
CA PHE A 210 -7.17 -8.15 -18.30
C PHE A 210 -7.66 -7.26 -17.15
N ALA A 211 -8.38 -7.83 -16.18
CA ALA A 211 -8.78 -7.11 -14.97
C ALA A 211 -7.55 -6.60 -14.20
N TYR A 212 -6.52 -7.43 -14.09
CA TYR A 212 -5.29 -7.07 -13.40
C TYR A 212 -4.49 -5.96 -14.10
N TYR A 213 -4.42 -6.00 -15.43
CA TYR A 213 -3.79 -4.96 -16.23
C TYR A 213 -4.46 -3.60 -16.02
N ARG A 214 -5.79 -3.57 -15.91
CA ARG A 214 -6.54 -2.34 -15.59
C ARG A 214 -6.21 -1.83 -14.18
N PHE A 215 -6.16 -2.72 -13.19
CA PHE A 215 -5.69 -2.36 -11.85
C PHE A 215 -4.29 -1.73 -11.89
N LEU A 216 -3.33 -2.39 -12.54
CA LEU A 216 -1.94 -1.92 -12.57
C LEU A 216 -1.80 -0.58 -13.31
N SER A 217 -2.57 -0.40 -14.38
CA SER A 217 -2.63 0.87 -15.11
C SER A 217 -3.15 2.01 -14.23
N LEU A 218 -4.21 1.76 -13.45
CA LEU A 218 -4.74 2.75 -12.51
C LEU A 218 -3.75 3.06 -11.39
N ARG A 219 -3.05 2.06 -10.85
CA ARG A 219 -2.00 2.27 -9.84
C ARG A 219 -0.81 3.05 -10.38
N TYR A 220 -0.39 2.78 -11.63
CA TYR A 220 0.65 3.56 -12.30
C TYR A 220 0.25 5.03 -12.47
N ALA A 221 -1.00 5.29 -12.85
CA ALA A 221 -1.54 6.64 -13.02
C ALA A 221 -1.92 7.33 -11.70
N SER A 222 -1.84 6.64 -10.56
CA SER A 222 -2.21 7.22 -9.26
C SER A 222 -1.30 8.39 -8.90
N ARG A 223 -1.89 9.55 -8.64
CA ARG A 223 -1.14 10.75 -8.26
C ARG A 223 -0.62 10.68 -6.83
N ARG A 224 -1.37 10.05 -5.93
CA ARG A 224 -1.03 9.95 -4.50
C ARG A 224 0.12 9.00 -4.20
N ASN A 225 0.31 7.99 -5.04
CA ASN A 225 1.30 6.95 -4.80
C ASN A 225 2.23 6.76 -6.00
N PRO A 226 3.43 7.38 -5.99
CA PRO A 226 4.38 7.28 -7.09
C PRO A 226 5.14 5.94 -7.14
N SER A 227 5.04 5.09 -6.11
CA SER A 227 5.85 3.87 -5.96
C SER A 227 5.80 2.94 -7.17
N THR A 228 4.62 2.73 -7.77
CA THR A 228 4.48 1.90 -8.98
C THR A 228 5.28 2.50 -10.14
N ARG A 229 5.21 3.83 -10.37
CA ARG A 229 6.01 4.49 -11.41
C ARG A 229 7.50 4.43 -11.12
N GLN A 230 7.89 4.65 -9.87
CA GLN A 230 9.28 4.58 -9.44
C GLN A 230 9.84 3.17 -9.65
N ALA A 231 9.11 2.12 -9.29
CA ALA A 231 9.52 0.74 -9.50
C ALA A 231 9.69 0.41 -10.99
N PHE A 232 8.75 0.83 -11.85
CA PHE A 232 8.91 0.69 -13.31
C PHE A 232 10.13 1.44 -13.85
N ALA A 233 10.35 2.67 -13.40
CA ALA A 233 11.50 3.47 -13.81
C ALA A 233 12.83 2.85 -13.37
N GLN A 234 12.90 2.37 -12.11
CA GLN A 234 14.07 1.68 -11.56
C GLN A 234 14.36 0.39 -12.34
N MET A 235 13.35 -0.46 -12.56
CA MET A 235 13.51 -1.68 -13.34
C MET A 235 13.96 -1.40 -14.77
N ARG A 236 13.40 -0.37 -15.42
CA ARG A 236 13.85 0.09 -16.74
C ARG A 236 15.32 0.48 -16.71
N GLY A 237 15.74 1.32 -15.76
CA GLY A 237 17.13 1.73 -15.61
C GLY A 237 18.08 0.55 -15.39
N SER A 238 17.72 -0.40 -14.51
CA SER A 238 18.49 -1.62 -14.27
C SER A 238 18.62 -2.48 -15.53
N LEU A 239 17.53 -2.68 -16.26
CA LEU A 239 17.54 -3.43 -17.52
C LEU A 239 18.38 -2.75 -18.59
N GLN A 240 18.31 -1.42 -18.72
CA GLN A 240 19.15 -0.66 -19.64
C GLN A 240 20.63 -0.78 -19.29
N ASN A 241 20.99 -0.68 -18.01
CA ASN A 241 22.38 -0.87 -17.56
C ASN A 241 22.91 -2.28 -17.90
N VAL A 242 22.08 -3.32 -17.75
CA VAL A 242 22.43 -4.68 -18.16
C VAL A 242 22.61 -4.78 -19.67
N ALA A 243 21.70 -4.18 -20.46
CA ALA A 243 21.75 -4.20 -21.92
C ALA A 243 22.95 -3.43 -22.50
N MET A 244 23.45 -2.41 -21.79
CA MET A 244 24.63 -1.61 -22.16
C MET A 244 25.96 -2.24 -21.72
N SER A 245 25.93 -3.21 -20.79
CA SER A 245 27.13 -3.87 -20.31
C SER A 245 27.88 -4.58 -21.45
N SER A 246 29.21 -4.45 -21.48
CA SER A 246 30.07 -5.15 -22.43
C SER A 246 29.97 -6.68 -22.31
N SER A 247 29.57 -7.19 -21.15
CA SER A 247 29.34 -8.62 -20.91
C SER A 247 28.02 -9.14 -21.47
N CYS A 248 27.12 -8.27 -21.92
CA CYS A 248 25.79 -8.65 -22.40
C CYS A 248 25.82 -9.05 -23.88
N PRO A 249 25.50 -10.31 -24.24
CA PRO A 249 25.39 -10.72 -25.64
C PRO A 249 24.35 -9.89 -26.41
N ARG A 250 24.67 -9.53 -27.65
CA ARG A 250 23.78 -8.71 -28.52
C ARG A 250 22.33 -9.20 -28.62
N PRO A 251 22.04 -10.52 -28.71
CA PRO A 251 20.66 -11.00 -28.74
C PRO A 251 19.88 -10.67 -27.46
N ILE A 252 20.54 -10.76 -26.30
CA ILE A 252 19.94 -10.47 -24.99
C ILE A 252 19.69 -8.97 -24.86
N SER A 253 20.68 -8.14 -25.18
CA SER A 253 20.53 -6.68 -25.20
C SER A 253 19.36 -6.25 -26.10
N SER A 254 19.25 -6.83 -27.30
CA SER A 254 18.13 -6.57 -28.23
C SER A 254 16.77 -6.99 -27.66
N LEU A 255 16.70 -8.14 -26.99
CA LEU A 255 15.47 -8.60 -26.33
C LEU A 255 15.05 -7.65 -25.20
N ILE A 256 16.02 -7.19 -24.40
CA ILE A 256 15.76 -6.25 -23.30
C ILE A 256 15.16 -4.95 -23.84
N TYR A 257 15.78 -4.34 -24.86
CA TYR A 257 15.25 -3.10 -25.44
C TYR A 257 13.85 -3.28 -26.03
N ARG A 258 13.60 -4.38 -26.76
CA ARG A 258 12.25 -4.70 -27.27
C ARG A 258 11.22 -4.87 -26.16
N ALA A 259 11.59 -5.50 -25.04
CA ALA A 259 10.71 -5.66 -23.89
C ALA A 259 10.41 -4.32 -23.23
N ILE A 260 11.42 -3.46 -23.07
CA ILE A 260 11.25 -2.10 -22.55
C ILE A 260 10.31 -1.29 -23.43
N ASP A 261 10.51 -1.31 -24.75
CA ASP A 261 9.68 -0.58 -25.71
C ASP A 261 8.24 -1.10 -25.69
N PHE A 262 8.06 -2.42 -25.65
CA PHE A 262 6.74 -3.06 -25.58
C PHE A 262 5.95 -2.67 -24.33
N ILE A 263 6.61 -2.65 -23.16
CA ILE A 263 5.99 -2.27 -21.89
C ILE A 263 5.74 -0.77 -21.85
N SER A 264 6.70 0.05 -22.28
CA SER A 264 6.61 1.51 -22.27
C SER A 264 5.49 2.00 -23.20
N ALA A 265 5.29 1.35 -24.35
CA ALA A 265 4.19 1.64 -25.27
C ALA A 265 2.79 1.34 -24.69
N ARG A 266 2.72 0.56 -23.59
CA ARG A 266 1.47 0.21 -22.89
C ARG A 266 1.28 0.99 -21.59
N ALA A 267 2.25 1.80 -21.19
CA ALA A 267 2.10 2.64 -20.01
C ALA A 267 0.97 3.67 -20.26
N PRO A 268 0.02 3.82 -19.33
CA PRO A 268 -0.99 4.86 -19.46
C PRO A 268 -0.35 6.25 -19.31
N PRO A 269 -0.94 7.30 -19.91
CA PRO A 269 -0.48 8.66 -19.68
C PRO A 269 -0.60 9.01 -18.19
N VAL A 270 0.42 9.66 -17.65
CA VAL A 270 0.40 10.21 -16.29
C VAL A 270 -0.20 11.61 -16.40
N MET A 271 -1.34 11.82 -15.72
CA MET A 271 -2.01 13.13 -15.63
C MET A 271 -1.37 14.04 -14.59
#